data_AF-A0A2W4YHP1-F1
#
_entry.id   AF-A0A2W4YHP1-F1
#
_cell.length_a   1.000
_cell.length_b   1.000
_cell.length_c   1.000
_cell.angle_alpha   90.00
_cell.angle_beta   90.00
_cell.angle_gamma   90.00
#
_symmetry.space_group_name_H-M   'P 1'
#
loop_
_entity.id
_entity.type
_entity.pdbx_description
1 polymer ?
#
loop_
_entity_poly.entity_id
_entity_poly.type
_entity_poly.pdbx_seq_one_letter_code
_entity_poly.pdbx_strand_id
1 'polypeptide(L)'
;MTFYRDRADGPIHAVEFAVIDNGETVAEVKPIHLKDVPQAKLRSHIKNVLGILNAQFGSDLNVSQSRQPPSLCPICLQEQKT
;
A
#
# COMPACT_ATOMS: atom_id res chain seq x y z
N MET A 1 -11.01 -4.91 13.69
CA MET A 1 -10.15 -4.92 12.49
C MET A 1 -10.99 -5.20 11.26
N THR A 2 -11.16 -4.20 10.39
CA THR A 2 -11.87 -4.35 9.12
C THR A 2 -10.90 -4.94 8.11
N PHE A 3 -10.93 -6.25 7.91
CA PHE A 3 -10.14 -6.91 6.87
C PHE A 3 -10.76 -6.58 5.51
N TYR A 4 -10.21 -5.55 4.84
CA TYR A 4 -10.65 -5.19 3.50
C TYR A 4 -10.15 -6.29 2.54
N ARG A 5 -11.09 -7.05 1.97
CA ARG A 5 -10.78 -8.03 0.94
C ARG A 5 -10.31 -7.30 -0.31
N ASP A 6 -9.01 -7.38 -0.56
CA ASP A 6 -8.35 -6.94 -1.80
C ASP A 6 -8.99 -7.67 -2.99
N ARG A 7 -10.01 -7.07 -3.61
CA ARG A 7 -10.46 -7.52 -4.92
C ARG A 7 -9.40 -7.02 -5.90
N ALA A 8 -8.62 -7.95 -6.45
CA ALA A 8 -7.50 -7.68 -7.33
C ALA A 8 -7.81 -6.73 -8.50
N ASP A 9 -9.10 -6.56 -8.86
CA ASP A 9 -9.59 -5.82 -10.02
C ASP A 9 -10.20 -4.43 -9.74
N GLY A 10 -10.20 -3.95 -8.48
CA GLY A 10 -10.71 -2.61 -8.15
C GLY A 10 -9.76 -1.48 -8.55
N PRO A 11 -10.24 -0.26 -8.86
CA PRO A 11 -9.36 0.88 -9.13
C PRO A 11 -8.53 1.21 -7.90
N ILE A 12 -7.22 0.96 -8.00
CA ILE A 12 -6.25 1.21 -6.94
C ILE A 12 -5.99 2.71 -6.88
N HIS A 13 -6.34 3.34 -5.76
CA HIS A 13 -6.26 4.78 -5.63
C HIS A 13 -5.17 5.22 -4.64
N ALA A 14 -4.93 4.43 -3.60
CA ALA A 14 -3.72 4.50 -2.80
C ALA A 14 -3.26 3.10 -2.38
N VAL A 15 -1.95 2.96 -2.15
CA VAL A 15 -1.36 1.72 -1.63
C VAL A 15 -0.50 2.05 -0.43
N GLU A 16 -0.65 1.26 0.62
CA GLU A 16 0.19 1.24 1.81
C GLU A 16 0.84 -0.13 1.97
N PHE A 17 2.00 -0.15 2.62
CA PHE A 17 2.72 -1.38 2.95
C PHE A 17 3.04 -1.42 4.42
N ALA A 18 2.95 -2.60 5.03
CA ALA A 18 3.38 -2.84 6.39
C ALA A 18 4.20 -4.12 6.43
N VAL A 19 5.32 -4.10 7.15
CA VAL A 19 6.11 -5.29 7.44
C VAL A 19 5.61 -5.85 8.76
N ILE A 20 5.19 -7.10 8.74
CA ILE A 20 4.71 -7.82 9.92
C ILE A 20 5.71 -8.90 10.30
N ASP A 21 6.13 -8.85 11.56
CA ASP A 21 6.97 -9.86 12.20
C ASP A 21 6.30 -10.33 13.48
N ASN A 22 6.18 -11.65 13.67
CA ASN A 22 5.52 -12.28 14.82
C ASN A 22 4.11 -11.73 15.15
N GLY A 23 3.38 -11.21 14.16
CA GLY A 23 2.05 -10.62 14.32
C GLY A 23 2.04 -9.13 14.69
N GLU A 24 3.20 -8.51 14.86
CA GLU A 24 3.35 -7.09 15.13
C GLU A 24 3.84 -6.33 13.89
N THR A 25 3.39 -5.09 13.73
CA THR A 25 3.86 -4.22 12.64
C THR A 25 5.19 -3.61 13.04
N VAL A 26 6.27 -4.03 12.36
CA VAL A 26 7.64 -3.55 12.64
C VAL A 26 8.05 -2.39 11.75
N ALA A 27 7.39 -2.22 10.60
CA ALA A 27 7.57 -1.06 9.74
C ALA A 27 6.30 -0.75 8.95
N GLU A 28 6.05 0.53 8.71
CA GLU A 28 4.93 1.00 7.91
C GLU A 28 5.43 1.98 6.85
N VAL A 29 5.06 1.74 5.59
CA VAL A 29 5.25 2.65 4.48
C VAL A 29 3.94 3.40 4.30
N LYS A 30 3.99 4.71 4.56
CA LYS A 30 2.83 5.60 4.42
C LYS A 30 2.14 5.42 3.07
N PRO A 31 0.80 5.51 3.03
CA PRO A 31 0.06 5.37 1.79
C PRO A 31 0.52 6.40 0.76
N ILE A 32 0.76 5.93 -0.48
CA ILE A 32 1.07 6.79 -1.62
C ILE A 32 -0.18 6.90 -2.48
N HIS A 33 -0.52 8.14 -2.85
CA HIS A 33 -1.62 8.45 -3.75
C HIS A 33 -1.23 8.11 -5.19
N LEU A 34 -2.11 7.39 -5.87
CA LEU A 34 -1.86 6.86 -7.21
C LEU A 34 -2.87 7.40 -8.23
N LYS A 35 -3.55 8.50 -7.90
CA LYS A 35 -4.44 9.20 -8.82
C LYS A 35 -3.69 9.53 -10.11
N ASP A 36 -4.28 9.15 -11.24
CA ASP A 36 -3.74 9.32 -12.59
C ASP A 36 -2.40 8.59 -12.85
N VAL A 37 -2.01 7.64 -12.00
CA VAL A 37 -0.81 6.82 -12.22
C VAL A 37 -1.13 5.64 -13.14
N PRO A 38 -0.45 5.48 -14.29
CA PRO A 38 -0.60 4.31 -15.15
C PRO A 38 -0.31 3.01 -14.38
N GLN A 39 -1.09 1.96 -14.64
CA GLN A 39 -0.91 0.66 -13.96
C GLN A 39 0.51 0.09 -14.07
N ALA A 40 1.21 0.34 -15.17
CA ALA A 40 2.61 -0.07 -15.34
C ALA A 40 3.55 0.62 -14.34
N LYS A 41 3.37 1.92 -14.10
CA LYS A 41 4.14 2.66 -13.09
C LYS A 41 3.81 2.19 -11.68
N LEU A 42 2.54 1.89 -11.41
CA LEU A 42 2.13 1.30 -10.13
C LEU A 42 2.80 -0.05 -9.88
N ARG A 43 2.76 -0.96 -10.86
CA ARG A 43 3.44 -2.27 -10.74
C ARG A 43 4.93 -2.12 -10.48
N SER A 44 5.60 -1.17 -11.15
CA SER A 44 7.01 -0.88 -10.91
C SER A 44 7.25 -0.32 -9.50
N HIS A 45 6.37 0.56 -9.03
CA HIS A 45 6.47 1.15 -7.70
C HIS A 45 6.33 0.07 -6.61
N ILE A 46 5.33 -0.81 -6.72
CA ILE A 46 5.13 -1.95 -5.82
C ILE A 46 6.39 -2.83 -5.77
N LYS A 47 6.96 -3.19 -6.94
CA LYS A 47 8.20 -3.99 -7.00
C LYS A 47 9.37 -3.30 -6.30
N ASN A 48 9.54 -2.00 -6.49
CA ASN A 48 10.63 -1.24 -5.86
C ASN A 48 10.47 -1.20 -4.34
N VAL A 49 9.26 -0.94 -3.84
CA VAL A 49 9.00 -0.92 -2.39
C VAL A 49 9.24 -2.30 -1.78
N LEU A 50 8.72 -3.37 -2.39
CA LEU A 50 8.99 -4.74 -1.94
C LEU A 50 10.48 -5.07 -1.94
N GLY A 51 11.22 -4.64 -2.98
CA GLY A 51 12.67 -4.83 -3.04
C GLY A 51 13.42 -4.12 -1.90
N ILE A 52 13.03 -2.88 -1.57
CA ILE A 52 13.61 -2.12 -0.46
C ILE A 52 13.28 -2.79 0.88
N LEU A 53 12.02 -3.17 1.09
CA LEU A 53 11.59 -3.81 2.33
C LEU A 53 12.30 -5.17 2.52
N ASN A 54 12.39 -5.98 1.47
CA ASN A 54 13.12 -7.25 1.53
C ASN A 54 14.61 -7.06 1.80
N ALA A 55 15.24 -6.00 1.28
CA ALA A 55 16.64 -5.71 1.55
C ALA A 55 16.88 -5.24 2.99
N GLN A 56 15.92 -4.54 3.59
CA GLN A 56 16.03 -4.01 4.96
C GLN A 56 15.69 -5.07 6.02
N PHE A 57 14.68 -5.89 5.75
CA PHE A 57 14.05 -6.76 6.75
C PHE A 57 14.30 -8.25 6.46
N GLY A 58 14.86 -8.60 5.30
CA GLY A 58 14.98 -9.98 4.84
C GLY A 58 13.72 -10.44 4.08
N SER A 59 13.89 -11.42 3.20
CA SER A 59 12.80 -11.97 2.37
C SER A 59 11.77 -12.79 3.14
N ASP A 60 12.06 -13.12 4.39
CA ASP A 60 11.25 -14.03 5.22
C ASP A 60 10.14 -13.32 5.98
N LEU A 61 10.16 -11.98 6.02
CA LEU A 61 9.14 -11.19 6.72
C LEU A 61 7.91 -10.94 5.84
N ASN A 62 6.73 -10.97 6.48
CA ASN A 62 5.46 -10.89 5.80
C ASN A 62 5.12 -9.43 5.49
N VAL A 63 5.20 -9.05 4.22
CA VAL A 63 4.79 -7.71 3.78
C VAL A 63 3.29 -7.72 3.46
N SER A 64 2.51 -7.04 4.29
CA SER A 64 1.11 -6.75 4.01
C SER A 64 1.00 -5.56 3.06
N GLN A 65 0.21 -5.73 2.00
CA GLN A 65 -0.17 -4.64 1.10
C GLN A 65 -1.65 -4.35 1.29
N SER A 66 -1.99 -3.09 1.54
CA SER A 66 -3.38 -2.64 1.58
C SER A 66 -3.65 -1.66 0.45
N ARG A 67 -4.77 -1.88 -0.26
CA ARG A 67 -5.21 -1.08 -1.39
C ARG A 67 -6.46 -0.31 -0.97
N GLN A 68 -6.39 1.00 -1.09
CA GLN A 68 -7.48 1.88 -0.68
C GLN A 68 -8.20 2.42 -1.91
N PRO A 69 -9.54 2.33 -1.95
CA PRO A 69 -10.35 3.04 -2.95
C PRO A 69 -10.38 4.55 -2.65
N PRO A 70 -10.81 5.39 -3.60
CA PRO A 70 -10.88 6.85 -3.42
C PRO A 70 -11.65 7.29 -2.18
N SER A 71 -12.74 6.60 -1.86
CA SER A 71 -13.61 6.91 -0.71
C SER A 71 -12.96 6.66 0.65
N LEU A 72 -11.88 5.89 0.71
CA LEU A 72 -11.17 5.55 1.95
C LEU A 72 -9.75 6.10 1.98
N CYS A 73 -9.33 6.79 0.93
CA CYS A 73 -7.98 7.34 0.85
C CYS A 73 -7.89 8.61 1.70
N PRO A 74 -7.07 8.63 2.77
CA PRO A 74 -6.96 9.79 3.65
C PRO A 74 -6.45 11.03 2.90
N ILE A 75 -5.67 10.83 1.83
CA ILE A 75 -5.15 11.90 0.97
C ILE A 75 -6.28 12.56 0.17
N CYS A 76 -7.14 11.78 -0.48
CA CYS A 76 -8.29 12.36 -1.20
C CYS A 76 -9.36 12.92 -0.26
N LEU A 77 -9.55 12.32 0.92
CA LEU A 77 -10.42 12.86 1.95
C LEU A 77 -9.90 14.20 2.51
N GLN A 78 -8.59 14.43 2.48
CA GLN A 78 -7.99 15.73 2.79
C GLN A 78 -8.19 16.75 1.65
N GLU A 79 -8.05 16.34 0.38
CA GLU A 79 -8.31 17.24 -0.78
C GLU A 79 -9.76 17.73 -0.84
N GLN A 80 -10.75 16.92 -0.44
CA GLN A 80 -12.17 17.32 -0.45
C GLN A 80 -12.58 18.33 0.63
N LYS A 81 -11.69 18.62 1.59
CA LYS A 81 -11.96 19.57 2.69
C LYS A 81 -11.54 21.01 2.39
N THR A 82 -11.03 21.28 1.19
CA THR A 82 -10.57 22.61 0.76
C THR A 82 -11.47 23.13 -0.36
#